data_AF-A0A8T2JRA8-F1
#
_entry.id   AF-A0A8T2JRA8-F1
#
_cell.length_a   1.000
_cell.length_b   1.000
_cell.length_c   1.000
_cell.angle_alpha   90.00
_cell.angle_beta   90.00
_cell.angle_gamma   90.00
#
_symmetry.space_group_name_H-M   'P 1'
#
loop_
_entity.id
_entity.type
_entity.pdbx_description
1 polymer ?
#
loop_
_entity_poly.entity_id
_entity_poly.type
_entity_poly.pdbx_seq_one_letter_code
_entity_poly.pdbx_strand_id
1 'polypeptide(L)'
;MRFEDVLTEVGVFGRFQKLMIIILCLPRVILPLHFLLHIFISAVPPHRCAIPQIGSSWNSSQREKILMYIPKEADGSLSPCKRYSHPQLHLLNSSLKEMNESLVESCEDGYEYDLSTFSSTTVTQVGCVGTLCD
;
A
#
# COMPACT_ATOMS: atom_id res chain seq x y z
N MET A 1 63.20 -5.43 19.07
CA MET A 1 62.29 -4.73 18.15
C MET A 1 60.95 -4.62 18.86
N ARG A 2 60.47 -3.40 19.17
CA ARG A 2 59.15 -3.22 19.79
C ARG A 2 58.11 -3.12 18.67
N PHE A 3 56.87 -3.51 18.95
CA PHE A 3 55.77 -3.51 17.97
C PHE A 3 55.56 -2.13 17.30
N GLU A 4 55.77 -1.05 18.06
CA GLU A 4 55.72 0.34 17.60
C GLU A 4 56.72 0.64 16.47
N ASP A 5 57.90 0.02 16.49
CA ASP A 5 58.93 0.22 15.46
C ASP A 5 58.47 -0.36 14.12
N VAL A 6 57.82 -1.53 14.17
CA VAL A 6 57.27 -2.23 12.99
C VAL A 6 56.11 -1.44 12.38
N LEU A 7 55.25 -0.83 13.19
CA LEU A 7 54.15 0.02 12.68
C LEU A 7 54.65 1.29 11.99
N THR A 8 55.75 1.85 12.49
CA THR A 8 56.36 3.04 11.90
C THR A 8 56.97 2.74 10.53
N GLU A 9 57.51 1.53 10.36
CA GLU A 9 58.16 1.07 9.12
C GLU A 9 57.17 0.63 8.03
N VAL A 10 55.98 0.14 8.41
CA VAL A 10 54.89 -0.22 7.47
C VAL A 10 54.22 1.01 6.82
N GLY A 11 54.41 2.21 7.38
CA GLY A 11 53.97 3.47 6.79
C GLY A 11 52.48 3.80 6.98
N VAL A 12 52.15 5.09 6.78
CA VAL A 12 50.80 5.65 6.99
C VAL A 12 49.81 5.11 5.97
N PHE A 13 48.56 4.86 6.39
CA PHE A 13 47.45 4.39 5.56
C PHE A 13 47.44 5.03 4.15
N GLY A 14 47.78 4.24 3.13
CA GLY A 14 47.93 4.71 1.76
C GLY A 14 46.58 5.02 1.08
N ARG A 15 46.59 5.80 -0.01
CA ARG A 15 45.37 6.10 -0.80
C ARG A 15 44.65 4.83 -1.28
N PHE A 16 45.42 3.82 -1.69
CA PHE A 16 44.89 2.53 -2.12
C PHE A 16 44.20 1.75 -1.00
N GLN A 17 44.78 1.74 0.20
CA GLN A 17 44.17 1.09 1.37
C GLN A 17 42.86 1.78 1.77
N LYS A 18 42.81 3.11 1.72
CA LYS A 18 41.56 3.86 1.95
C LYS A 18 40.50 3.52 0.91
N LEU A 19 40.87 3.46 -0.37
CA LEU A 19 39.97 3.07 -1.46
C LEU A 19 39.42 1.66 -1.25
N MET A 20 40.27 0.70 -0.88
CA MET A 20 39.87 -0.68 -0.59
C MET A 20 38.88 -0.76 0.58
N ILE A 21 39.10 0.00 1.65
CA ILE A 21 38.15 0.07 2.77
C ILE A 21 36.81 0.66 2.32
N ILE A 22 36.81 1.73 1.51
CA ILE A 22 35.56 2.31 0.99
C ILE A 22 34.81 1.29 0.15
N ILE A 23 35.48 0.61 -0.79
CA ILE A 23 34.88 -0.42 -1.63
C ILE A 23 34.33 -1.59 -0.79
N LEU A 24 35.02 -1.97 0.28
CA LEU A 24 34.55 -3.04 1.18
C LEU A 24 33.37 -2.61 2.07
N CYS A 25 33.31 -1.33 2.45
CA CYS A 25 32.23 -0.77 3.26
C CYS A 25 30.97 -0.49 2.44
N LEU A 26 31.09 -0.08 1.18
CA LEU A 26 29.95 0.20 0.29
C LEU A 26 28.88 -0.91 0.28
N PRO A 27 29.19 -2.20 -0.01
CA PRO A 27 28.18 -3.25 -0.02
C PRO A 27 27.55 -3.46 1.36
N ARG A 28 28.31 -3.26 2.45
CA ARG A 28 27.78 -3.38 3.82
C ARG A 28 26.72 -2.33 4.13
N VAL A 29 26.78 -1.16 3.50
CA VAL A 29 25.79 -0.08 3.66
C VAL A 29 24.65 -0.21 2.64
N ILE A 30 24.95 -0.59 1.40
CA ILE A 30 23.95 -0.69 0.32
C ILE A 30 22.96 -1.84 0.58
N LEU A 31 23.43 -2.98 1.08
CA LEU A 31 22.56 -4.14 1.34
C LEU A 31 21.39 -3.82 2.28
N PRO A 32 21.59 -3.28 3.51
CA PRO A 32 20.48 -2.97 4.40
C PRO A 32 19.56 -1.88 3.83
N LEU A 33 20.09 -0.91 3.07
CA LEU A 33 19.26 0.09 2.38
C LEU A 33 18.36 -0.55 1.32
N HIS A 34 18.87 -1.52 0.57
CA HIS A 34 18.09 -2.26 -0.43
C HIS A 34 16.97 -3.10 0.24
N PHE A 35 17.26 -3.76 1.37
CA PHE A 35 16.22 -4.46 2.13
C PHE A 35 15.16 -3.50 2.68
N LEU A 36 15.57 -2.34 3.20
CA LEU A 36 14.65 -1.34 3.72
C LEU A 36 13.75 -0.75 2.61
N LEU A 37 14.30 -0.53 1.41
CA LEU A 37 13.54 -0.06 0.25
C LEU A 37 12.34 -0.97 -0.06
N HIS A 38 12.52 -2.29 0.07
CA HIS A 38 11.45 -3.26 -0.19
C HIS A 38 10.22 -3.04 0.71
N ILE A 39 10.42 -2.65 1.97
CA ILE A 39 9.33 -2.37 2.92
C ILE A 39 8.48 -1.18 2.45
N PHE A 40 9.13 -0.15 1.91
CA PHE A 40 8.44 1.04 1.43
C PHE A 40 7.67 0.77 0.14
N ILE A 41 8.24 -0.03 -0.78
CA ILE A 41 7.57 -0.35 -2.05
C ILE A 41 6.43 -1.36 -1.82
N SER A 42 6.48 -2.18 -0.77
CA SER A 42 5.41 -3.12 -0.41
C SER A 42 4.28 -2.51 0.44
N ALA A 43 4.27 -1.19 0.68
CA ALA A 43 3.20 -0.57 1.44
C ALA A 43 1.84 -0.76 0.74
N VAL A 44 0.81 -1.06 1.54
CA VAL A 44 -0.58 -1.14 1.08
C VAL A 44 -1.22 0.24 1.28
N PRO A 45 -1.51 1.00 0.21
CA PRO A 45 -2.24 2.25 0.37
C PRO A 45 -3.70 1.98 0.78
N PRO A 46 -4.38 2.99 1.35
CA PRO A 46 -5.83 2.92 1.56
C PRO A 46 -6.52 2.54 0.26
N HIS A 47 -7.40 1.55 0.34
CA HIS A 47 -8.07 1.00 -0.83
C HIS A 47 -9.53 0.73 -0.50
N ARG A 48 -10.31 0.63 -1.57
CA ARG A 48 -11.70 0.24 -1.53
C ARG A 48 -12.00 -0.67 -2.70
N CYS A 49 -13.15 -1.32 -2.66
CA CYS A 49 -13.61 -2.13 -3.76
C CYS A 49 -13.98 -1.27 -4.97
N ALA A 50 -13.68 -1.76 -6.17
CA ALA A 50 -14.08 -1.12 -7.40
C ALA A 50 -15.61 -1.09 -7.48
N ILE A 51 -16.16 0.11 -7.66
CA ILE A 51 -17.61 0.29 -7.83
C ILE A 51 -17.92 0.15 -9.31
N PRO A 52 -18.82 -0.77 -9.70
CA PRO A 52 -19.17 -0.96 -11.10
C PRO A 52 -19.78 0.33 -11.64
N GLN A 53 -19.33 0.75 -12.83
CA GLN A 53 -19.92 1.89 -13.53
C GLN A 53 -21.28 1.50 -14.09
N ILE A 54 -22.29 1.36 -13.23
CA ILE A 54 -23.69 1.23 -13.67
C ILE A 54 -24.00 2.52 -14.45
N GLY A 55 -24.21 2.35 -15.76
CA GLY A 55 -24.27 3.44 -16.73
C GLY A 55 -25.27 4.51 -16.31
N SER A 56 -24.77 5.76 -16.26
CA SER A 56 -25.45 7.08 -16.43
C SER A 56 -26.86 7.35 -15.88
N SER A 57 -27.58 6.41 -15.29
CA SER A 57 -28.97 6.56 -14.86
C SER A 57 -29.10 7.25 -13.51
N TRP A 58 -28.01 7.30 -12.72
CA TRP A 58 -27.95 8.05 -11.48
C TRP A 58 -26.87 9.14 -11.56
N ASN A 59 -27.32 10.39 -11.67
CA ASN A 59 -26.54 11.61 -11.49
C ASN A 59 -26.15 11.83 -10.00
N SER A 60 -25.68 10.78 -9.33
CA SER A 60 -25.25 10.84 -7.94
C SER A 60 -23.76 11.20 -7.87
N SER A 61 -23.40 11.95 -6.83
CA SER A 61 -22.01 12.29 -6.54
C SER A 61 -21.19 11.03 -6.27
N GLN A 62 -19.89 11.07 -6.55
CA GLN A 62 -19.00 9.92 -6.31
C GLN A 62 -19.00 9.49 -4.83
N ARG A 63 -19.17 10.43 -3.90
CA ARG A 63 -19.29 10.14 -2.46
C ARG A 63 -20.57 9.36 -2.13
N GLU A 64 -21.68 9.70 -2.80
CA GLU A 64 -22.96 9.03 -2.58
C GLU A 64 -22.89 7.60 -3.08
N LYS A 65 -22.30 7.38 -4.27
CA LYS A 65 -22.06 6.04 -4.81
C LYS A 65 -21.22 5.20 -3.85
N ILE A 66 -20.14 5.76 -3.31
CA ILE A 66 -19.29 5.09 -2.32
C ILE A 66 -20.10 4.65 -1.09
N LEU A 67 -20.95 5.53 -0.54
CA LEU A 67 -21.77 5.23 0.63
C LEU A 67 -22.83 4.14 0.37
N MET A 68 -23.31 4.00 -0.86
CA MET A 68 -24.30 2.99 -1.24
C MET A 68 -23.70 1.60 -1.47
N TYR A 69 -22.45 1.54 -1.94
CA TYR A 69 -21.79 0.28 -2.32
C TYR A 69 -20.83 -0.25 -1.27
N ILE A 70 -20.31 0.59 -0.37
CA ILE A 70 -19.29 0.17 0.60
C ILE A 70 -19.88 0.22 2.02
N PRO A 71 -19.94 -0.92 2.74
CA PRO A 71 -20.38 -0.96 4.12
C PRO A 71 -19.46 -0.15 5.03
N LYS A 72 -20.01 0.29 6.16
CA LYS A 72 -19.22 0.86 7.24
C LYS A 72 -18.86 -0.22 8.27
N GLU A 73 -17.63 -0.19 8.75
CA GLU A 73 -17.20 -1.00 9.89
C GLU A 73 -17.77 -0.42 11.19
N ALA A 74 -17.59 -1.14 12.30
CA ALA A 74 -18.09 -0.73 13.63
C ALA A 74 -17.49 0.61 14.13
N ASP A 75 -16.32 0.98 13.61
CA ASP A 75 -15.64 2.24 13.91
C ASP A 75 -16.15 3.43 13.06
N GLY A 76 -17.07 3.19 12.13
CA GLY A 76 -17.62 4.18 11.20
C GLY A 76 -16.75 4.46 9.97
N SER A 77 -15.60 3.79 9.84
CA SER A 77 -14.79 3.80 8.62
C SER A 77 -15.44 2.95 7.51
N LEU A 78 -15.02 3.15 6.26
CA LEU A 78 -15.50 2.35 5.15
C LEU A 78 -14.70 1.05 5.06
N SER A 79 -15.40 -0.07 4.88
CA SER A 79 -14.74 -1.38 4.78
C SER A 79 -13.88 -1.46 3.52
N PRO A 80 -12.57 -1.74 3.62
CA PRO A 80 -11.68 -1.77 2.47
C PRO A 80 -11.86 -3.01 1.58
N CYS A 81 -12.34 -4.11 2.18
CA CYS A 81 -12.36 -5.45 1.59
C CYS A 81 -13.75 -5.97 1.22
N LYS A 82 -14.81 -5.22 1.54
CA LYS A 82 -16.19 -5.67 1.40
C LYS A 82 -16.99 -4.64 0.61
N ARG A 83 -17.98 -5.13 -0.12
CA ARG A 83 -18.97 -4.30 -0.81
C ARG A 83 -20.36 -4.90 -0.73
N TYR A 84 -21.37 -4.08 -0.95
CA TYR A 84 -22.72 -4.54 -1.23
C TYR A 84 -22.85 -4.96 -2.69
N SER A 85 -23.52 -6.09 -2.92
CA SER A 85 -23.79 -6.57 -4.28
C SER A 85 -24.71 -5.62 -5.08
N HIS A 86 -25.53 -4.83 -4.38
CA HIS A 86 -26.47 -3.86 -4.96
C HIS A 86 -26.43 -2.53 -4.18
N PRO A 87 -26.66 -1.38 -4.86
CA PRO A 87 -26.59 -0.08 -4.23
C PRO A 87 -27.66 0.11 -3.15
N GLN A 88 -27.22 0.42 -1.94
CA GLN A 88 -28.08 0.68 -0.78
C GLN A 88 -28.61 2.12 -0.76
N LEU A 89 -29.74 2.34 -1.47
CA LEU A 89 -30.42 3.65 -1.55
C LEU A 89 -30.90 4.20 -0.20
N HIS A 90 -31.29 3.32 0.73
CA HIS A 90 -31.76 3.71 2.06
C HIS A 90 -30.68 4.46 2.87
N LEU A 91 -29.39 4.20 2.61
CA LEU A 91 -28.28 4.88 3.30
C LEU A 91 -28.17 6.38 2.95
N LEU A 92 -28.71 6.80 1.79
CA LEU A 92 -28.75 8.21 1.39
C LEU A 92 -30.05 8.89 1.78
N ASN A 93 -31.16 8.16 1.75
CA ASN A 93 -32.47 8.68 2.09
C ASN A 93 -33.25 7.64 2.88
N SER A 94 -33.39 7.88 4.19
CA SER A 94 -34.10 7.01 5.12
C SER A 94 -35.58 6.81 4.80
N SER A 95 -36.13 7.61 3.86
CA SER A 95 -37.51 7.48 3.37
C SER A 95 -37.66 6.39 2.30
N LEU A 96 -36.55 5.92 1.71
CA LEU A 96 -36.56 4.85 0.71
C LEU A 96 -36.49 3.52 1.44
N LYS A 97 -37.52 2.68 1.25
CA LYS A 97 -37.57 1.34 1.84
C LYS A 97 -36.34 0.53 1.40
N GLU A 98 -35.80 -0.27 2.32
CA GLU A 98 -34.76 -1.26 2.05
C GLU A 98 -35.23 -2.18 0.90
N MET A 99 -34.79 -1.88 -0.32
CA MET A 99 -35.08 -2.70 -1.49
C MET A 99 -33.95 -3.72 -1.57
N ASN A 100 -34.24 -4.91 -1.04
CA ASN A 100 -33.40 -6.10 -0.95
C ASN A 100 -32.34 -6.06 0.16
N GLU A 101 -32.27 -7.17 0.91
CA GLU A 101 -31.11 -7.53 1.72
C GLU A 101 -29.91 -7.65 0.77
N SER A 102 -29.15 -6.57 0.58
CA SER A 102 -27.92 -6.68 -0.19
C SER A 102 -26.96 -7.56 0.58
N LEU A 103 -26.58 -8.67 -0.04
CA LEU A 103 -25.52 -9.49 0.47
C LEU A 103 -24.22 -8.67 0.43
N VAL A 104 -23.51 -8.69 1.55
CA VAL A 104 -22.14 -8.18 1.63
C VAL A 104 -21.24 -9.26 1.03
N GLU A 105 -20.50 -8.90 -0.01
CA GLU A 105 -19.63 -9.79 -0.76
C GLU A 105 -18.19 -9.27 -0.78
N SER A 106 -17.25 -10.18 -1.04
CA SER A 106 -15.85 -9.86 -1.31
C SER A 106 -15.70 -9.22 -2.68
N CYS A 107 -14.60 -8.51 -2.89
CA CYS A 107 -14.44 -7.63 -4.02
C CYS A 107 -13.83 -8.35 -5.23
N GLU A 108 -14.68 -9.05 -5.96
CA GLU A 108 -14.28 -9.80 -7.18
C GLU A 108 -13.94 -8.88 -8.36
N ASP A 109 -14.59 -7.71 -8.46
CA ASP A 109 -14.38 -6.73 -9.53
C ASP A 109 -13.08 -5.90 -9.38
N GLY A 110 -12.27 -6.22 -8.37
CA GLY A 110 -10.99 -5.55 -8.09
C GLY A 110 -11.08 -4.39 -7.10
N TYR A 111 -9.96 -3.67 -6.97
CA TYR A 111 -9.75 -2.64 -5.96
C TYR A 111 -9.35 -1.30 -6.59
N GLU A 112 -9.83 -0.22 -6.00
CA GLU A 112 -9.44 1.15 -6.28
C GLU A 112 -8.62 1.72 -5.12
N TYR A 113 -7.44 2.25 -5.42
CA TYR A 113 -6.46 2.68 -4.42
C TYR A 113 -6.38 4.21 -4.35
N ASP A 114 -6.18 4.73 -3.14
CA ASP A 114 -5.85 6.14 -2.93
C ASP A 114 -4.34 6.37 -3.17
N LEU A 115 -4.02 7.07 -4.26
CA LEU A 115 -2.66 7.36 -4.69
C LEU A 115 -2.12 8.70 -4.16
N SER A 116 -2.81 9.34 -3.20
CA SER A 116 -2.39 10.63 -2.63
C SER A 116 -1.05 10.55 -1.88
N THR A 117 -0.78 9.43 -1.21
CA THR A 117 0.45 9.22 -0.42
C THR A 117 1.53 8.49 -1.22
N PHE A 118 1.13 7.50 -2.01
CA PHE A 118 2.05 6.72 -2.85
C PHE A 118 1.56 6.74 -4.29
N SER A 119 2.40 7.17 -5.22
CA SER A 119 2.05 7.15 -6.65
C SER A 119 1.93 5.73 -7.20
N SER A 120 2.71 4.79 -6.65
CA SER A 120 2.70 3.37 -7.03
C SER A 120 3.38 2.57 -5.93
N THR A 121 2.82 1.42 -5.59
CA THR A 121 3.41 0.39 -4.74
C THR A 121 3.35 -0.94 -5.47
N THR A 122 4.13 -1.94 -5.01
CA THR A 122 4.04 -3.31 -5.55
C THR A 122 2.58 -3.77 -5.52
N VAL A 123 1.88 -3.50 -4.41
CA VAL A 123 0.48 -3.87 -4.21
C VAL A 123 -0.44 -3.27 -5.27
N THR A 124 -0.28 -1.99 -5.61
CA THR A 124 -1.10 -1.36 -6.67
C THR A 124 -0.79 -1.89 -8.07
N GLN A 125 0.43 -2.38 -8.32
CA GLN A 125 0.84 -2.94 -9.62
C GLN A 125 0.43 -4.40 -9.81
N VAL A 126 0.63 -5.24 -8.78
CA VAL A 126 0.36 -6.68 -8.89
C VAL A 126 -1.04 -7.08 -8.41
N GLY A 127 -1.76 -6.17 -7.73
CA GLY A 127 -3.15 -6.42 -7.31
C GLY A 127 -3.30 -7.44 -6.18
N CYS A 128 -2.32 -7.57 -5.29
CA CYS A 128 -2.32 -8.57 -4.21
C CYS A 128 -3.12 -8.17 -2.95
N VAL A 129 -4.07 -7.23 -3.04
CA VAL A 129 -4.91 -6.88 -1.88
C VAL A 129 -5.83 -8.02 -1.46
N GLY A 130 -6.30 -8.85 -2.40
CA GLY A 130 -7.22 -9.95 -2.08
C GLY A 130 -6.71 -10.85 -0.95
N THR A 131 -5.42 -11.18 -0.94
CA THR A 131 -4.79 -11.99 0.13
C THR A 131 -4.69 -11.29 1.49
N LEU A 132 -4.87 -9.97 1.55
CA LEU A 132 -4.92 -9.21 2.80
C LEU A 132 -6.35 -9.19 3.41
N CYS A 133 -7.35 -9.53 2.60
CA CYS A 133 -8.77 -9.44 2.92
C CYS A 133 -9.40 -10.80 3.28
N ASP A 134 -8.64 -11.89 3.12
CA ASP A 134 -8.97 -13.27 3.56
C ASP A 134 -8.51 -13.51 5.01
#